data_AF-A0A2E5NHW4-F1
#
_entry.id   AF-A0A2E5NHW4-F1
#
_cell.length_a   1.000
_cell.length_b   1.000
_cell.length_c   1.000
_cell.angle_alpha   90.00
_cell.angle_beta   90.00
_cell.angle_gamma   90.00
#
_symmetry.space_group_name_H-M   'P 1'
#
loop_
_entity.id
_entity.type
_entity.pdbx_description
1 polymer ?
#
loop_
_entity_poly.entity_id
_entity_poly.type
_entity_poly.pdbx_seq_one_letter_code
_entity_poly.pdbx_strand_id
1 'polypeptide(L)'
;MLDKFQPAKADPILGLGKLFQADPRDYKIDLGVGVYKDASGNTPIVRAVKQAETILHQTQTSKTYVALAGSELFRDEMRKLVLANSVAVERVATLQTPGGTGAIRQVFETMKMLNPAGT
;
A
#
# COMPACT_ATOMS: atom_id res chain seq x y z
N MET A 1 1.09 4.64 -34.62
CA MET A 1 1.84 4.78 -33.33
C MET A 1 1.64 3.56 -32.44
N LEU A 2 0.41 3.06 -32.29
CA LEU A 2 0.13 1.86 -31.49
C LEU A 2 0.36 0.54 -32.24
N ASP A 3 0.76 0.59 -33.51
CA ASP A 3 0.88 -0.58 -34.40
C ASP A 3 2.00 -1.56 -33.98
N LYS A 4 2.91 -1.12 -33.09
CA LYS A 4 3.95 -1.94 -32.46
C LYS A 4 3.68 -2.26 -30.99
N PHE A 5 2.55 -1.80 -30.45
CA PHE A 5 2.20 -2.05 -29.06
C PHE A 5 1.88 -3.53 -28.88
N GLN A 6 2.66 -4.21 -28.06
CA GLN A 6 2.31 -5.53 -27.57
C GLN A 6 1.69 -5.41 -26.19
N PRO A 7 0.43 -5.85 -26.00
CA PRO A 7 -0.20 -5.85 -24.69
C PRO A 7 0.63 -6.67 -23.70
N ALA A 8 0.80 -6.14 -22.50
CA ALA A 8 1.37 -6.92 -21.42
C ALA A 8 0.48 -8.14 -21.12
N LYS A 9 1.11 -9.25 -20.73
CA LYS A 9 0.38 -10.43 -20.26
C LYS A 9 -0.45 -10.04 -19.04
N ALA A 10 -1.73 -10.41 -19.05
CA ALA A 10 -2.62 -10.17 -17.93
C ALA A 10 -2.12 -10.87 -16.67
N ASP A 11 -2.26 -10.21 -15.51
CA ASP A 11 -1.95 -10.80 -14.22
C ASP A 11 -2.91 -11.98 -13.94
N PRO A 12 -2.37 -13.19 -13.68
CA PRO A 12 -3.20 -14.36 -13.43
C PRO A 12 -4.12 -14.21 -12.21
N ILE A 13 -3.71 -13.46 -11.18
CA ILE A 13 -4.50 -13.20 -9.97
C ILE A 13 -5.72 -12.34 -10.30
N LEU A 14 -5.57 -11.32 -11.15
CA LEU A 14 -6.70 -10.50 -11.59
C LEU A 14 -7.69 -11.28 -12.46
N GLY A 15 -7.21 -12.28 -13.21
CA GLY A 15 -8.05 -13.21 -13.95
C GLY A 15 -8.96 -14.05 -13.05
N LEU A 16 -8.44 -14.51 -11.91
CA LEU A 16 -9.19 -15.32 -10.94
C LEU A 16 -10.42 -14.59 -10.40
N GLY A 17 -10.31 -13.29 -10.11
CA GLY A 17 -11.44 -12.49 -9.63
C GLY A 17 -12.61 -12.47 -10.63
N LYS A 18 -12.32 -12.38 -11.93
CA LYS A 18 -13.36 -12.43 -12.98
C LYS A 18 -14.04 -13.79 -13.07
N LEU A 19 -13.24 -14.86 -13.01
CA LEU A 19 -13.77 -16.23 -13.01
C LEU A 19 -14.65 -16.48 -11.78
N PHE A 20 -14.21 -16.02 -10.60
CA PHE A 20 -15.00 -16.10 -9.38
C PHE A 20 -16.33 -15.35 -9.52
N GLN A 21 -16.33 -14.13 -10.07
CA GLN A 21 -17.58 -13.36 -10.26
C GLN A 21 -18.55 -14.03 -11.24
N ALA A 22 -18.04 -14.61 -12.33
CA ALA A 22 -18.85 -15.27 -13.36
C ALA A 22 -19.43 -16.63 -12.93
N ASP A 23 -18.91 -17.24 -11.87
CA ASP A 23 -19.36 -18.52 -11.36
C ASP A 23 -20.75 -18.41 -10.70
N PRO A 24 -21.79 -19.13 -11.17
CA PRO A 24 -23.15 -19.01 -10.64
C PRO A 24 -23.38 -19.77 -9.33
N ARG A 25 -22.41 -20.53 -8.83
CA ARG A 25 -22.59 -21.35 -7.61
C ARG A 25 -22.69 -20.45 -6.37
N ASP A 26 -23.76 -20.64 -5.59
CA ASP A 26 -24.00 -19.87 -4.35
C ASP A 26 -22.99 -20.17 -3.22
N TYR A 27 -22.35 -21.34 -3.26
CA TYR A 27 -21.40 -21.82 -2.24
C TYR A 27 -19.93 -21.66 -2.63
N LYS A 28 -19.63 -20.83 -3.64
CA LYS A 28 -18.26 -20.55 -4.08
C LYS A 28 -17.48 -19.76 -3.02
N ILE A 29 -16.17 -20.02 -2.92
CA ILE A 29 -15.27 -19.38 -1.96
C ILE A 29 -14.12 -18.70 -2.71
N ASP A 30 -13.88 -17.41 -2.44
CA ASP A 30 -12.76 -16.66 -2.99
C ASP A 30 -11.57 -16.72 -2.03
N LEU A 31 -10.53 -17.45 -2.43
CA LEU A 31 -9.22 -17.53 -1.74
C LEU A 31 -8.09 -16.91 -2.59
N GLY A 32 -8.43 -16.13 -3.61
CA GLY A 32 -7.45 -15.60 -4.57
C GLY A 32 -6.76 -14.35 -4.07
N VAL A 33 -7.51 -13.27 -3.86
CA VAL A 33 -6.94 -11.98 -3.45
C VAL A 33 -6.71 -11.98 -1.93
N GLY A 34 -5.47 -11.69 -1.52
CA GLY A 34 -5.06 -11.62 -0.12
C GLY A 34 -5.56 -10.38 0.62
N VAL A 35 -6.87 -10.22 0.73
CA VAL A 35 -7.51 -9.17 1.56
C VAL A 35 -8.22 -9.81 2.74
N TYR A 36 -8.14 -9.15 3.90
CA TYR A 36 -8.89 -9.59 5.07
C TYR A 36 -10.39 -9.45 4.79
N LYS A 37 -11.13 -10.53 5.04
CA LYS A 37 -12.59 -10.56 4.99
C LYS A 37 -13.15 -10.91 6.37
N ASP A 38 -14.26 -10.30 6.74
CA ASP A 38 -15.01 -10.70 7.93
C ASP A 38 -15.78 -12.02 7.68
N ALA A 39 -16.47 -12.50 8.71
CA ALA A 39 -17.27 -13.73 8.63
C ALA A 39 -18.42 -13.68 7.61
N SER A 40 -18.78 -12.49 7.13
CA SER A 40 -19.79 -12.28 6.09
C SER A 40 -19.17 -12.08 4.69
N GLY A 41 -17.85 -12.19 4.56
CA GLY A 41 -17.12 -12.06 3.30
C GLY A 41 -16.80 -10.63 2.87
N ASN A 42 -17.14 -9.62 3.69
CA ASN A 42 -16.88 -8.20 3.40
C ASN A 42 -15.45 -7.81 3.78
N THR A 43 -14.92 -6.75 3.17
CA THR A 43 -13.65 -6.13 3.59
C THR A 43 -13.96 -5.02 4.59
N PRO A 44 -13.83 -5.24 5.91
CA PRO A 44 -14.30 -4.28 6.89
C PRO A 44 -13.37 -3.07 7.02
N ILE A 45 -13.96 -1.89 7.21
CA ILE A 45 -13.22 -0.71 7.67
C ILE A 45 -13.10 -0.80 9.19
N VAL A 46 -11.86 -0.84 9.70
CA VAL A 46 -11.63 -0.92 11.15
C VAL A 46 -12.15 0.34 11.86
N ARG A 47 -12.69 0.17 13.08
CA ARG A 47 -13.36 1.24 13.84
C ARG A 47 -12.52 2.50 13.98
N ALA A 48 -11.22 2.35 14.27
CA ALA A 48 -10.29 3.46 14.43
C ALA A 48 -10.12 4.27 13.12
N VAL A 49 -10.06 3.59 11.96
CA VAL A 49 -9.97 4.26 10.65
C VAL A 49 -11.25 5.03 10.37
N LYS A 50 -12.43 4.44 10.66
CA LYS A 50 -13.71 5.12 10.46
C LYS A 50 -13.83 6.41 11.28
N GLN A 51 -13.35 6.40 12.52
CA GLN A 51 -13.31 7.60 13.37
C GLN A 51 -12.32 8.64 12.84
N ALA A 52 -11.13 8.21 12.40
CA ALA A 52 -10.13 9.11 11.82
C ALA A 52 -10.64 9.81 10.55
N GLU A 53 -11.39 9.10 9.69
CA GLU A 53 -12.05 9.69 8.52
C GLU A 53 -12.99 10.84 8.90
N THR A 54 -13.83 10.65 9.93
CA THR A 54 -14.75 11.69 10.41
C THR A 54 -13.99 12.91 10.95
N ILE A 55 -12.95 12.68 11.77
CA ILE A 55 -12.13 13.76 12.31
C ILE A 55 -11.48 14.56 11.17
N LEU A 56 -10.84 13.87 10.22
CA LEU A 56 -10.19 14.53 9.08
C LEU A 56 -11.19 15.33 8.24
N HIS A 57 -12.38 14.77 7.98
CA HIS A 57 -13.43 15.47 7.23
C HIS A 57 -13.88 16.77 7.92
N GLN A 58 -14.01 16.75 9.24
CA GLN A 58 -14.48 17.90 10.02
C GLN A 58 -13.40 18.96 10.26
N THR A 59 -12.12 18.56 10.34
CA THR A 59 -11.05 19.42 10.87
C THR A 59 -10.02 19.84 9.83
N GLN A 60 -9.89 19.13 8.72
CA GLN A 60 -8.85 19.44 7.73
C GLN A 60 -9.19 20.70 6.95
N THR A 61 -8.30 21.69 7.00
CA THR A 61 -8.49 22.99 6.35
C THR A 61 -7.75 23.14 5.01
N SER A 62 -6.85 22.20 4.68
CA SER A 62 -5.99 22.28 3.49
C SER A 62 -5.68 20.91 2.88
N LYS A 63 -5.42 20.90 1.57
CA LYS A 63 -4.95 19.76 0.77
C LYS A 63 -3.62 20.08 0.05
N THR A 64 -2.85 21.03 0.56
CA THR A 64 -1.57 21.44 -0.01
C THR A 64 -0.56 20.29 -0.05
N TYR A 65 0.47 20.44 -0.88
CA TYR A 65 1.59 19.52 -0.91
C TYR A 65 2.20 19.33 0.48
N VAL A 66 2.58 18.09 0.76
CA VAL A 66 3.46 17.73 1.88
C VAL A 66 4.92 17.79 1.44
N ALA A 67 5.85 17.74 2.39
CA ALA A 67 7.27 17.62 2.08
C ALA A 67 7.54 16.37 1.22
N LEU A 68 8.64 16.36 0.47
CA LEU A 68 9.04 15.22 -0.37
C LEU A 68 9.11 13.90 0.42
N ALA A 69 9.49 13.99 1.69
CA ALA A 69 9.55 12.81 2.56
C ALA A 69 8.18 12.33 3.06
N GLY A 70 7.13 13.11 2.85
CA GLY A 70 5.79 12.90 3.39
C GLY A 70 5.53 13.65 4.69
N SER A 71 4.44 13.31 5.36
CA SER A 71 4.07 13.87 6.66
C SER A 71 5.06 13.44 7.74
N GLU A 72 5.63 14.40 8.46
CA GLU A 72 6.54 14.15 9.59
C GLU A 72 5.87 13.33 10.69
N LEU A 73 4.65 13.72 11.10
CA LEU A 73 3.87 12.99 12.11
C LEU A 73 3.64 11.53 11.69
N PHE A 74 3.24 11.29 10.43
CA PHE A 74 3.06 9.94 9.93
C PHE A 74 4.36 9.13 10.00
N ARG A 75 5.47 9.72 9.57
CA ARG A 75 6.79 9.06 9.56
C ARG A 75 7.27 8.71 10.96
N ASP A 76 7.06 9.59 11.94
CA ASP A 76 7.44 9.36 13.33
C ASP A 76 6.60 8.28 14.00
N GLU A 77 5.28 8.32 13.82
CA GLU A 77 4.39 7.29 14.38
C GLU A 77 4.63 5.92 13.72
N MET A 78 4.89 5.89 12.41
CA MET A 78 5.27 4.64 11.73
C MET A 78 6.61 4.10 12.20
N ARG A 79 7.61 4.96 12.47
CA ARG A 79 8.89 4.52 13.07
C ARG A 79 8.66 3.85 14.42
N LYS A 80 7.88 4.49 15.29
CA LYS A 80 7.56 3.97 16.63
C LYS A 80 6.80 2.64 16.52
N LEU A 81 5.84 2.54 15.62
CA LEU A 81 5.05 1.32 15.40
C LEU A 81 5.93 0.14 14.95
N VAL A 82 6.85 0.37 14.01
CA VAL A 82 7.65 -0.72 13.41
C VAL A 82 8.86 -1.10 14.25
N LEU A 83 9.59 -0.11 14.80
CA LEU A 83 10.87 -0.33 15.46
C LEU A 83 10.82 -0.19 16.97
N ALA A 84 9.77 0.42 17.53
CA ALA A 84 9.70 0.78 18.95
C ALA A 84 11.01 1.44 19.44
N ASN A 85 11.61 0.91 20.50
CA ASN A 85 12.89 1.36 21.05
C ASN A 85 14.08 0.49 20.62
N SER A 86 13.92 -0.32 19.57
CA SER A 86 14.93 -1.32 19.16
C SER A 86 16.17 -0.70 18.51
N VAL A 87 16.07 0.53 18.01
CA VAL A 87 17.14 1.26 17.34
C VAL A 87 17.09 2.74 17.75
N ALA A 88 18.26 3.33 17.98
CA ALA A 88 18.37 4.76 18.26
C ALA A 88 17.87 5.60 17.07
N VAL A 89 17.12 6.67 17.36
CA VAL A 89 16.35 7.44 16.37
C VAL A 89 17.26 8.03 15.29
N GLU A 90 18.43 8.51 15.68
CA GLU A 90 19.47 9.09 14.82
C GLU A 90 20.03 8.10 13.77
N ARG A 91 19.78 6.80 13.94
CA ARG A 91 20.19 5.77 12.98
C ARG A 91 19.08 5.39 11.99
N VAL A 92 17.91 6.04 12.05
CA VAL A 92 16.75 5.67 11.25
C VAL A 92 16.31 6.82 10.35
N ALA A 93 16.36 6.58 9.03
CA ALA A 93 15.71 7.44 8.05
C ALA A 93 14.36 6.85 7.62
N THR A 94 13.33 7.70 7.51
CA THR A 94 11.97 7.29 7.12
C THR A 94 11.45 8.13 5.96
N LEU A 95 10.65 7.49 5.08
CA LEU A 95 10.01 8.12 3.93
C LEU A 95 8.58 7.54 3.79
N GLN A 96 7.58 8.41 3.60
CA GLN A 96 6.23 7.98 3.24
C GLN A 96 6.18 7.61 1.75
N THR A 97 5.53 6.49 1.41
CA THR A 97 5.44 6.00 0.02
C THR A 97 4.04 5.48 -0.30
N PRO A 98 3.68 5.32 -1.60
CA PRO A 98 2.42 4.71 -2.02
C PRO A 98 2.39 3.21 -1.73
N GLY A 99 2.03 2.86 -0.48
CA GLY A 99 1.98 1.47 -0.03
C GLY A 99 3.34 0.76 -0.05
N GLY A 100 3.32 -0.54 0.24
CA GLY A 100 4.55 -1.34 0.32
C GLY A 100 5.31 -1.45 -1.01
N THR A 101 4.60 -1.57 -2.13
CA THR A 101 5.23 -1.64 -3.46
C THR A 101 6.02 -0.37 -3.79
N GLY A 102 5.48 0.81 -3.44
CA GLY A 102 6.18 2.09 -3.57
C GLY A 102 7.44 2.15 -2.71
N ALA A 103 7.37 1.62 -1.47
CA ALA A 103 8.54 1.53 -0.59
C ALA A 103 9.65 0.68 -1.20
N ILE A 104 9.33 -0.52 -1.68
CA ILE A 104 10.30 -1.44 -2.30
C ILE A 104 10.94 -0.80 -3.54
N ARG A 105 10.12 -0.17 -4.39
CA ARG A 105 10.60 0.56 -5.57
C ARG A 105 11.63 1.62 -5.19
N GLN A 106 11.32 2.46 -4.21
CA GLN A 106 12.20 3.55 -3.79
C GLN A 106 13.52 3.04 -3.22
N VAL A 107 13.47 1.96 -2.43
CA VAL A 107 14.67 1.32 -1.88
C VAL A 107 15.56 0.79 -3.01
N PHE A 108 15.00 0.03 -3.96
CA PHE A 108 15.80 -0.52 -5.06
C PHE A 108 16.37 0.53 -6.01
N GLU A 109 15.61 1.58 -6.32
CA GLU A 109 16.15 2.70 -7.10
C GLU A 109 17.29 3.41 -6.37
N THR A 110 17.16 3.61 -5.05
CA THR A 110 18.23 4.20 -4.24
C THR A 110 19.47 3.30 -4.18
N MET A 111 19.28 1.99 -3.97
CA MET A 111 20.39 1.02 -3.98
C MET A 111 21.12 1.01 -5.33
N LYS A 112 20.37 1.02 -6.45
CA LYS A 112 20.95 1.09 -7.80
C LYS A 112 21.70 2.40 -8.04
N MET A 113 21.22 3.53 -7.53
CA MET A 113 21.92 4.80 -7.63
C MET A 113 23.23 4.83 -6.83
N LEU A 114 23.22 4.26 -5.63
CA LEU A 114 24.38 4.24 -4.73
C LEU A 114 25.43 3.21 -5.16
N ASN A 115 25.00 2.07 -5.71
CA ASN A 115 25.88 1.04 -6.21
C ASN A 115 25.32 0.41 -7.50
N PRO A 116 25.54 1.04 -8.67
CA PRO A 116 25.00 0.56 -9.94
C PRO A 116 25.45 -0.84 -10.36
N ALA A 117 26.57 -1.32 -9.82
CA ALA A 117 27.15 -2.63 -10.09
C ALA A 117 26.87 -3.66 -8.98
N GLY A 118 26.15 -3.28 -7.92
CA GLY A 118 25.76 -4.18 -6.84
C GLY A 118 24.65 -5.13 -7.27
N THR A 119 24.81 -6.41 -6.94
CA THR A 119 23.78 -7.45 -7.08
C THR A 119 22.72 -7.34 -6.00
#